data_AF-A0A7J4TQA5-F1
#
_entry.id   AF-A0A7J4TQA5-F1
#
_cell.length_a   1.000
_cell.length_b   1.000
_cell.length_c   1.000
_cell.angle_alpha   90.00
_cell.angle_beta   90.00
_cell.angle_gamma   90.00
#
_symmetry.space_group_name_H-M   'P 1'
#
loop_
_entity.id
_entity.type
_entity.pdbx_description
1 polymer ?
#
loop_
_entity_poly.entity_id
_entity_poly.type
_entity_poly.pdbx_seq_one_letter_code
_entity_poly.pdbx_strand_id
1 'polypeptide(L)'
;DDTADQILTASLKETGLVRHCASEEQKELMLFSPTAPYSVVFDPLDGSSLIDVNLSIGTIVGIHKGDLVMHGERSLIAALYVVYGPLTTLVFSVGNGVHQFCLEGEDFVLEKENIKLKQKGSLYAIGGLRKDWLPEHGQFIESLEGEGYKLRYSGGLVPDVHQVLLKGGGLFTYPRLHGAQDGKLRLLFEVEPFSFILQQAGGRGSTGEIPVLDVVAKDLHQRVPAYLGSVYEVEKAETMVKQGRVVEQGTMKEMPVNKQVNEVHIPADVPPQLHQEYLKNYLTMTHNTGRLMLFAGDQKIEHLNDDFYGKIKVGDTEVPIPLDDADPEHLFKVASSARIGVFAAQLGLIAKYGPDYKNVPYLVKLNSKSHLVKTTQKDPQSQAMTTVEHIVKFKKDSGLNIVAVGYTVYTGSEFESEMIKEAAQASFEAHQNGLLAVFWMYPRGKAVLDEKDPHLIAGAAGMGACLGADFVKVNYPKPKEGKSAEAFKEAILAAGKRTGVITAGGGSKGVRDFLQETWDQINISGCRGNATGRNIHQKPLAEAIRLANAISAITLDLKSVDEAMKMYTG
;
A
#
# COMPACT_ATOMS: atom_id res chain seq x y z
N ASP A 1 31.05 9.21 27.44
CA ASP A 1 29.89 10.09 27.60
C ASP A 1 30.35 11.38 28.27
N ASP A 2 30.29 11.52 29.59
CA ASP A 2 30.65 12.76 30.32
C ASP A 2 31.96 13.46 29.89
N THR A 3 33.06 12.71 29.79
CA THR A 3 34.36 13.30 29.42
C THR A 3 34.36 13.85 28.00
N ALA A 4 33.73 13.15 27.05
CA ALA A 4 33.66 13.58 25.66
C ALA A 4 32.77 14.82 25.53
N ASP A 5 31.64 14.84 26.25
CA ASP A 5 30.74 16.00 26.34
C ASP A 5 31.46 17.25 26.85
N GLN A 6 32.22 17.12 27.94
CA GLN A 6 32.97 18.23 28.53
C GLN A 6 34.03 18.79 27.57
N ILE A 7 34.77 17.92 26.89
CA ILE A 7 35.81 18.33 25.94
C ILE A 7 35.19 19.08 24.76
N LEU A 8 34.12 18.54 24.15
CA LEU A 8 33.46 19.18 23.02
C LEU A 8 32.82 20.51 23.43
N THR A 9 32.12 20.54 24.55
CA THR A 9 31.49 21.75 25.10
C THR A 9 32.51 22.85 25.33
N ALA A 10 33.64 22.53 26.00
CA ALA A 10 34.71 23.49 26.25
C ALA A 10 35.35 24.00 24.95
N SER A 11 35.70 23.08 24.03
CA SER A 11 36.31 23.42 22.75
C SER A 11 35.41 24.32 21.91
N LEU A 12 34.11 24.01 21.82
CA LEU A 12 33.13 24.81 21.09
C LEU A 12 32.96 26.21 21.69
N LYS A 13 32.98 26.31 23.03
CA LYS A 13 32.90 27.59 23.74
C LYS A 13 34.10 28.48 23.47
N GLU A 14 35.30 27.91 23.43
CA GLU A 14 36.55 28.65 23.17
C GLU A 14 36.62 29.24 21.75
N THR A 15 35.90 28.66 20.78
CA THR A 15 35.90 29.20 19.40
C THR A 15 35.35 30.62 19.29
N GLY A 16 34.45 31.03 20.19
CA GLY A 16 33.69 32.28 20.08
C GLY A 16 32.70 32.34 18.89
N LEU A 17 32.58 31.27 18.10
CA LEU A 17 31.72 31.20 16.91
C LEU A 17 30.38 30.52 17.16
N VAL A 18 30.19 29.93 18.35
CA VAL A 18 29.00 29.18 18.72
C VAL A 18 28.09 30.05 19.61
N ARG A 19 26.86 30.23 19.15
CA ARG A 19 25.75 30.87 19.85
C ARG A 19 25.12 29.91 20.84
N HIS A 20 24.56 28.82 20.32
CA HIS A 20 23.97 27.78 21.15
C HIS A 20 24.70 26.46 20.98
N CYS A 21 24.81 25.74 22.08
CA CYS A 21 25.43 24.44 22.14
C CYS A 21 24.43 23.47 22.79
N ALA A 22 24.18 22.33 22.14
CA ALA A 22 23.36 21.27 22.70
C ALA A 22 24.04 19.92 22.50
N SER A 23 23.92 19.08 23.52
CA SER A 23 24.51 17.74 23.56
C SER A 23 23.41 16.71 23.77
N GLU A 24 23.59 15.52 23.22
CA GLU A 24 22.75 14.36 23.50
C GLU A 24 22.62 14.08 25.00
N GLU A 25 23.69 14.34 25.76
CA GLU A 25 23.86 14.03 27.20
C GLU A 25 23.24 15.10 28.11
N GLN A 26 22.95 16.28 27.57
CA GLN A 26 22.49 17.43 28.34
C GLN A 26 21.05 17.80 28.00
N LYS A 27 20.21 18.03 29.02
CA LYS A 27 18.78 18.31 28.83
C LYS A 27 18.47 19.70 28.28
N GLU A 28 19.38 20.66 28.47
CA GLU A 28 19.11 22.07 28.23
C GLU A 28 20.03 22.62 27.14
N LEU A 29 19.48 23.55 26.35
CA LEU A 29 20.23 24.32 25.37
C LEU A 29 21.15 25.32 26.09
N MET A 30 22.46 25.22 25.87
CA MET A 30 23.42 26.17 26.44
C MET A 30 23.59 27.37 25.52
N LEU A 31 23.41 28.58 26.06
CA LEU A 31 23.77 29.82 25.39
C LEU A 31 25.23 30.18 25.70
N PHE A 32 26.08 30.22 24.68
CA PHE A 32 27.48 30.65 24.79
C PHE A 32 27.66 32.12 24.40
N SER A 33 27.12 32.54 23.26
CA SER A 33 27.29 33.92 22.75
C SER A 33 26.09 34.37 21.91
N PRO A 34 25.27 35.34 22.36
CA PRO A 34 24.08 35.78 21.62
C PRO A 34 24.37 36.27 20.19
N THR A 35 25.56 36.82 19.95
CA THR A 35 25.94 37.41 18.66
C THR A 35 26.65 36.44 17.73
N ALA A 36 27.03 35.26 18.22
CA ALA A 36 27.74 34.29 17.40
C ALA A 36 26.85 33.73 16.27
N PRO A 37 27.44 33.37 15.12
CA PRO A 37 26.68 33.04 13.91
C PRO A 37 26.11 31.61 13.87
N TYR A 38 26.58 30.67 14.70
CA TYR A 38 26.23 29.25 14.56
C TYR A 38 25.66 28.63 15.82
N SER A 39 24.76 27.66 15.68
CA SER A 39 24.37 26.76 16.77
C SER A 39 24.89 25.35 16.47
N VAL A 40 25.39 24.64 17.47
CA VAL A 40 26.01 23.32 17.32
C VAL A 40 25.27 22.30 18.17
N VAL A 41 24.91 21.19 17.54
CA VAL A 41 24.31 20.01 18.18
C VAL A 41 25.28 18.85 18.04
N PHE A 42 25.47 18.02 19.06
CA PHE A 42 26.31 16.84 18.95
C PHE A 42 25.86 15.67 19.80
N ASP A 43 26.14 14.46 19.31
CA ASP A 43 26.27 13.26 20.13
C ASP A 43 27.77 13.07 20.42
N PRO A 44 28.21 13.27 21.68
CA PRO A 44 29.63 13.24 21.99
C PRO A 44 30.22 11.84 21.82
N LEU A 45 29.43 10.79 22.00
CA LEU A 45 29.89 9.41 21.94
C LEU A 45 28.77 8.42 21.60
N ASP A 46 28.45 8.30 20.32
CA ASP A 46 27.55 7.26 19.81
C ASP A 46 28.16 5.87 19.98
N GLY A 47 27.33 4.92 20.42
CA GLY A 47 27.71 3.54 20.65
C GLY A 47 28.51 3.35 21.95
N SER A 48 28.34 4.19 22.96
CA SER A 48 29.06 4.07 24.24
C SER A 48 28.93 2.69 24.90
N SER A 49 27.82 1.99 24.68
CA SER A 49 27.60 0.59 25.10
C SER A 49 28.50 -0.44 24.40
N LEU A 50 29.33 -0.02 23.45
CA LEU A 50 30.24 -0.88 22.68
C LEU A 50 31.71 -0.74 23.13
N ILE A 51 32.00 0.18 24.05
CA ILE A 51 33.35 0.46 24.54
C ILE A 51 33.93 -0.75 25.26
N ASP A 52 33.14 -1.39 26.13
CA ASP A 52 33.56 -2.52 26.96
C ASP A 52 33.91 -3.77 26.13
N VAL A 53 33.29 -3.93 24.96
CA VAL A 53 33.58 -4.98 23.99
C VAL A 53 34.56 -4.56 22.89
N ASN A 54 35.13 -3.35 22.99
CA ASN A 54 36.16 -2.82 22.11
C ASN A 54 35.75 -2.81 20.62
N LEU A 55 34.49 -2.46 20.34
CA LEU A 55 34.00 -2.23 18.98
C LEU A 55 34.10 -0.74 18.62
N SER A 56 33.93 -0.43 17.34
CA SER A 56 33.98 0.95 16.85
C SER A 56 32.81 1.78 17.39
N ILE A 57 33.10 3.01 17.75
CA ILE A 57 32.17 4.02 18.27
C ILE A 57 32.38 5.33 17.51
N GLY A 58 31.68 6.40 17.85
CA GLY A 58 31.90 7.67 17.15
C GLY A 58 31.35 8.92 17.81
N THR A 59 31.62 10.06 17.20
CA THR A 59 31.03 11.36 17.56
C THR A 59 30.26 11.89 16.37
N ILE A 60 29.11 12.53 16.60
CA ILE A 60 28.26 13.12 15.56
C ILE A 60 28.10 14.60 15.86
N VAL A 61 28.23 15.47 14.85
CA VAL A 61 28.07 16.93 15.02
C VAL A 61 27.26 17.52 13.86
N GLY A 62 26.27 18.33 14.19
CA GLY A 62 25.52 19.19 13.27
C GLY A 62 25.79 20.66 13.56
N ILE A 63 25.96 21.46 12.49
CA ILE A 63 26.23 22.91 12.57
C ILE A 63 25.14 23.67 11.85
N HIS A 64 24.38 24.44 12.61
CA HIS A 64 23.26 25.23 12.14
C HIS A 64 23.63 26.71 12.05
N LYS A 65 23.12 27.40 11.03
CA LYS A 65 23.24 28.85 10.92
C LYS A 65 22.19 29.52 11.79
N GLY A 66 22.63 30.44 12.65
CA GLY A 66 21.76 31.26 13.47
C GLY A 66 21.28 30.54 14.73
N ASP A 67 20.01 30.76 15.07
CA ASP A 67 19.38 30.25 16.28
C ASP A 67 18.87 28.80 16.10
N LEU A 68 18.99 27.98 17.15
CA LEU A 68 18.45 26.62 17.20
C LEU A 68 16.96 26.61 17.63
N VAL A 69 16.43 27.74 18.13
CA VAL A 69 15.04 27.88 18.60
C VAL A 69 14.04 27.81 17.43
N MET A 70 13.77 26.58 17.01
CA MET A 70 12.57 26.00 16.39
C MET A 70 11.58 26.96 15.70
N HIS A 71 11.86 27.35 14.45
CA HIS A 71 10.81 27.71 13.46
C HIS A 71 11.26 27.38 12.02
N GLY A 72 10.97 26.17 11.55
CA GLY A 72 10.59 25.88 10.15
C GLY A 72 11.63 25.97 9.01
N GLU A 73 12.87 26.41 9.22
CA GLU A 73 13.85 26.60 8.14
C GLU A 73 14.99 25.57 8.16
N ARG A 74 15.50 25.19 6.96
CA ARG A 74 16.70 24.36 6.80
C ARG A 74 17.96 25.12 7.24
N SER A 75 18.23 25.11 8.54
CA SER A 75 19.35 25.84 9.15
C SER A 75 20.66 25.06 9.17
N LEU A 76 20.62 23.72 9.04
CA LEU A 76 21.81 22.87 8.99
C LEU A 76 22.65 23.18 7.73
N ILE A 77 23.87 23.65 7.94
CA ILE A 77 24.79 24.08 6.86
C ILE A 77 26.03 23.19 6.76
N ALA A 78 26.36 22.46 7.82
CA ALA A 78 27.45 21.51 7.84
C ALA A 78 27.18 20.41 8.85
N ALA A 79 27.72 19.23 8.59
CA ALA A 79 27.69 18.11 9.51
C ALA A 79 28.98 17.31 9.39
N LEU A 80 29.39 16.70 10.50
CA LEU A 80 30.52 15.80 10.55
C LEU A 80 30.26 14.64 11.50
N TYR A 81 31.00 13.57 11.31
CA TYR A 81 31.13 12.51 12.32
C TYR A 81 32.55 11.98 12.33
N VAL A 82 32.95 11.45 13.48
CA VAL A 82 34.24 10.77 13.66
C VAL A 82 33.97 9.31 13.99
N VAL A 83 34.65 8.40 13.30
CA VAL A 83 34.68 6.98 13.65
C VAL A 83 35.93 6.71 14.46
N TYR A 84 35.77 6.21 15.68
CA TYR A 84 36.84 5.71 16.52
C TYR A 84 36.94 4.19 16.34
N GLY A 85 37.59 3.77 15.27
CA GLY A 85 37.80 2.35 14.94
C GLY A 85 39.28 1.98 14.88
N PRO A 86 39.63 0.91 14.14
CA PRO A 86 41.03 0.58 13.86
C PRO A 86 41.82 1.75 13.23
N LEU A 87 41.10 2.60 12.50
CA LEU A 87 41.54 3.92 12.05
C LEU A 87 40.59 4.97 12.62
N THR A 88 41.13 6.07 13.12
CA THR A 88 40.31 7.23 13.48
C THR A 88 40.06 8.06 12.23
N THR A 89 38.80 8.14 11.79
CA THR A 89 38.43 8.84 10.55
C THR A 89 37.40 9.91 10.81
N LEU A 90 37.63 11.10 10.25
CA LEU A 90 36.70 12.22 10.25
C LEU A 90 36.02 12.29 8.88
N VAL A 91 34.70 12.27 8.86
CA VAL A 91 33.91 12.49 7.65
C VAL A 91 33.09 13.75 7.84
N PHE A 92 33.13 14.67 6.87
CA PHE A 92 32.33 15.89 6.96
C PHE A 92 31.79 16.36 5.61
N SER A 93 30.79 17.22 5.69
CA SER A 93 30.27 18.01 4.57
C SER A 93 29.90 19.42 5.03
N VAL A 94 30.17 20.39 4.17
CA VAL A 94 29.72 21.80 4.29
C VAL A 94 28.76 22.18 3.16
N GLY A 95 28.08 21.19 2.57
CA GLY A 95 27.11 21.39 1.48
C GLY A 95 27.70 21.32 0.06
N ASN A 96 28.97 20.96 -0.10
CA ASN A 96 29.61 20.76 -1.41
C ASN A 96 30.38 19.44 -1.45
N GLY A 97 29.64 18.33 -1.36
CA GLY A 97 30.24 16.99 -1.35
C GLY A 97 30.60 16.49 0.04
N VAL A 98 31.15 15.27 0.10
CA VAL A 98 31.48 14.55 1.34
C VAL A 98 32.92 14.09 1.27
N HIS A 99 33.68 14.35 2.33
CA HIS A 99 35.12 14.09 2.37
C HIS A 99 35.47 13.29 3.62
N GLN A 100 36.45 12.40 3.50
CA GLN A 100 36.98 11.60 4.60
C GLN A 100 38.45 11.90 4.80
N PHE A 101 38.83 12.07 6.06
CA PHE A 101 40.18 12.25 6.53
C PHE A 101 40.52 11.13 7.51
N CYS A 102 41.76 10.68 7.51
CA CYS A 102 42.29 9.75 8.49
C CYS A 102 43.26 10.49 9.43
N LEU A 103 43.21 10.18 10.72
CA LEU A 103 44.16 10.72 11.69
C LEU A 103 45.52 10.04 11.50
N GLU A 104 46.56 10.83 11.25
CA GLU A 104 47.95 10.40 11.16
C GLU A 104 48.80 11.27 12.09
N GLY A 105 49.32 10.69 13.17
CA GLY A 105 49.98 11.46 14.23
C GLY A 105 48.97 12.38 14.94
N GLU A 106 49.13 13.69 14.80
CA GLU A 106 48.23 14.70 15.36
C GLU A 106 47.34 15.39 14.30
N ASP A 107 47.52 15.06 13.02
CA ASP A 107 46.85 15.73 11.90
C ASP A 107 45.83 14.83 11.19
N PHE A 108 44.73 15.42 10.74
CA PHE A 108 43.77 14.75 9.85
C PHE A 108 44.18 14.94 8.38
N VAL A 109 44.55 13.86 7.71
CA VAL A 109 45.00 13.84 6.31
C VAL A 109 43.86 13.39 5.39
N LEU A 110 43.63 14.11 4.29
CA LEU A 110 42.57 13.78 3.34
C LEU A 110 42.84 12.42 2.68
N GLU A 111 41.90 11.49 2.85
CA GLU A 111 42.00 10.14 2.28
C GLU A 111 41.06 9.96 1.09
N LYS A 112 39.83 10.49 1.18
CA LYS A 112 38.83 10.40 0.11
C LYS A 112 38.11 11.72 -0.09
N GLU A 113 38.04 12.13 -1.34
CA GLU A 113 37.33 13.33 -1.76
C GLU A 113 36.02 12.97 -2.48
N ASN A 114 34.97 13.77 -2.27
CA ASN A 114 33.71 13.68 -3.01
C ASN A 114 33.10 12.27 -3.04
N ILE A 115 32.98 11.66 -1.86
CA ILE A 115 32.36 10.33 -1.72
C ILE A 115 30.93 10.37 -2.25
N LYS A 116 30.58 9.39 -3.11
CA LYS A 116 29.26 9.25 -3.70
C LYS A 116 28.66 7.87 -3.45
N LEU A 117 27.38 7.86 -3.15
CA LEU A 117 26.55 6.67 -3.07
C LEU A 117 26.03 6.29 -4.45
N LYS A 118 25.90 4.98 -4.69
CA LYS A 118 25.12 4.46 -5.82
C LYS A 118 23.63 4.61 -5.52
N GLN A 119 22.82 4.59 -6.57
CA GLN A 119 21.36 4.57 -6.45
C GLN A 119 20.84 3.37 -5.67
N LYS A 120 21.55 2.24 -5.75
CA LYS A 120 21.24 0.97 -5.07
C LYS A 120 22.51 0.36 -4.48
N GLY A 121 22.42 -0.12 -3.25
CA GLY A 121 23.46 -0.82 -2.51
C GLY A 121 23.34 -2.35 -2.52
N SER A 122 24.02 -2.98 -1.57
CA SER A 122 24.00 -4.44 -1.39
C SER A 122 24.13 -4.90 0.07
N LEU A 123 24.06 -3.97 1.02
CA LEU A 123 24.13 -4.26 2.46
C LEU A 123 23.04 -3.52 3.21
N TYR A 124 22.68 -4.04 4.36
CA TYR A 124 21.78 -3.36 5.28
C TYR A 124 22.24 -3.53 6.73
N ALA A 125 21.98 -2.52 7.56
CA ALA A 125 22.22 -2.47 9.00
C ALA A 125 20.91 -2.12 9.71
N ILE A 126 20.64 -2.74 10.86
CA ILE A 126 19.32 -2.70 11.51
C ILE A 126 19.41 -2.29 12.98
N GLY A 127 18.55 -1.38 13.39
CA GLY A 127 18.29 -1.02 14.77
C GLY A 127 17.03 -1.67 15.31
N GLY A 128 17.01 -1.90 16.63
CA GLY A 128 15.88 -2.52 17.31
C GLY A 128 15.83 -4.05 17.15
N LEU A 129 15.19 -4.72 18.11
CA LEU A 129 15.02 -6.16 18.06
C LEU A 129 13.92 -6.52 17.06
N ARG A 130 14.13 -7.59 16.29
CA ARG A 130 13.15 -8.06 15.29
C ARG A 130 11.74 -8.29 15.85
N LYS A 131 11.64 -8.77 17.10
CA LYS A 131 10.35 -8.96 17.80
C LYS A 131 9.58 -7.66 18.07
N ASP A 132 10.27 -6.52 18.08
CA ASP A 132 9.70 -5.21 18.40
C ASP A 132 9.39 -4.39 17.13
N TRP A 133 9.82 -4.88 15.97
CA TRP A 133 9.56 -4.25 14.68
C TRP A 133 8.07 -4.32 14.34
N LEU A 134 7.59 -3.26 13.70
CA LEU A 134 6.29 -3.31 13.04
C LEU A 134 6.35 -4.25 11.82
N PRO A 135 5.24 -4.94 11.48
CA PRO A 135 5.21 -5.94 10.41
C PRO A 135 5.74 -5.42 9.07
N GLU A 136 5.37 -4.20 8.68
CA GLU A 136 5.78 -3.59 7.43
C GLU A 136 7.29 -3.37 7.33
N HIS A 137 7.94 -3.08 8.47
CA HIS A 137 9.39 -2.99 8.51
C HIS A 137 10.04 -4.37 8.37
N GLY A 138 9.50 -5.39 9.05
CA GLY A 138 9.96 -6.78 8.93
C GLY A 138 9.90 -7.28 7.49
N GLN A 139 8.78 -7.07 6.81
CA GLN A 139 8.60 -7.42 5.39
C GLN A 139 9.57 -6.66 4.48
N PHE A 140 9.81 -5.39 4.77
CA PHE A 140 10.78 -4.60 4.03
C PHE A 140 12.19 -5.20 4.14
N ILE A 141 12.63 -5.58 5.34
CA ILE A 141 13.93 -6.24 5.55
C ILE A 141 13.97 -7.58 4.80
N GLU A 142 12.93 -8.41 4.90
CA GLU A 142 12.84 -9.69 4.16
C GLU A 142 12.93 -9.48 2.64
N SER A 143 12.37 -8.39 2.13
CA SER A 143 12.46 -8.05 0.71
C SER A 143 13.89 -7.68 0.27
N LEU A 144 14.69 -7.05 1.14
CA LEU A 144 16.10 -6.78 0.86
C LEU A 144 16.92 -8.07 0.92
N GLU A 145 16.66 -8.92 1.91
CA GLU A 145 17.28 -10.24 2.04
C GLU A 145 17.02 -11.11 0.81
N GLY A 146 15.78 -11.12 0.30
CA GLY A 146 15.40 -11.82 -0.93
C GLY A 146 16.10 -11.30 -2.19
N GLU A 147 16.55 -10.04 -2.19
CA GLU A 147 17.37 -9.46 -3.25
C GLU A 147 18.88 -9.72 -3.07
N GLY A 148 19.26 -10.46 -2.03
CA GLY A 148 20.65 -10.84 -1.74
C GLY A 148 21.42 -9.80 -0.93
N TYR A 149 20.75 -8.88 -0.24
CA TYR A 149 21.44 -7.92 0.64
C TYR A 149 22.08 -8.63 1.83
N LYS A 150 23.27 -8.16 2.20
CA LYS A 150 24.03 -8.71 3.33
C LYS A 150 23.76 -7.88 4.59
N LEU A 151 23.33 -8.55 5.65
CA LEU A 151 23.29 -7.95 6.99
C LEU A 151 24.70 -7.56 7.42
N ARG A 152 24.87 -6.32 7.86
CA ARG A 152 26.07 -5.83 8.55
C ARG A 152 25.64 -4.91 9.67
N TYR A 153 25.75 -5.39 10.90
CA TYR A 153 25.30 -4.67 12.08
C TYR A 153 26.39 -4.73 13.15
N SER A 154 26.92 -3.57 13.52
CA SER A 154 27.92 -3.44 14.58
C SER A 154 27.32 -3.07 15.93
N GLY A 155 26.09 -2.53 15.93
CA GLY A 155 25.44 -2.03 17.15
C GLY A 155 25.58 -0.52 17.36
N GLY A 156 26.43 0.16 16.58
CA GLY A 156 26.64 1.61 16.66
C GLY A 156 26.13 2.30 15.40
N LEU A 157 25.47 3.44 15.56
CA LEU A 157 24.92 4.19 14.43
C LEU A 157 26.05 4.70 13.52
N VAL A 158 27.08 5.31 14.10
CA VAL A 158 28.23 5.87 13.38
C VAL A 158 28.94 4.81 12.52
N PRO A 159 29.43 3.68 13.06
CA PRO A 159 30.07 2.65 12.24
C PRO A 159 29.12 2.06 11.20
N ASP A 160 27.83 1.89 11.50
CA ASP A 160 26.87 1.28 10.59
C ASP A 160 26.48 2.20 9.41
N VAL A 161 26.33 3.51 9.62
CA VAL A 161 26.13 4.47 8.52
C VAL A 161 27.43 4.70 7.75
N HIS A 162 28.58 4.72 8.43
CA HIS A 162 29.89 4.88 7.78
C HIS A 162 30.16 3.78 6.75
N GLN A 163 29.85 2.52 7.07
CA GLN A 163 30.01 1.45 6.09
C GLN A 163 29.04 1.56 4.89
N VAL A 164 27.81 2.07 5.09
CA VAL A 164 26.86 2.32 3.98
C VAL A 164 27.49 3.34 3.02
N LEU A 165 28.05 4.42 3.57
CA LEU A 165 28.73 5.46 2.81
C LEU A 165 29.95 4.90 2.05
N LEU A 166 30.87 4.20 2.74
CA LEU A 166 32.14 3.79 2.14
C LEU A 166 32.06 2.54 1.25
N LYS A 167 31.06 1.68 1.45
CA LYS A 167 30.78 0.57 0.52
C LYS A 167 29.98 1.03 -0.70
N GLY A 168 29.64 2.32 -0.76
CA GLY A 168 29.03 2.96 -1.92
C GLY A 168 27.55 2.65 -2.09
N GLY A 169 26.85 2.27 -1.02
CA GLY A 169 25.40 2.07 -1.05
C GLY A 169 24.91 0.97 -0.14
N GLY A 170 23.65 1.12 0.28
CA GLY A 170 22.94 0.20 1.16
C GLY A 170 21.97 0.97 2.03
N LEU A 171 21.65 0.40 3.19
CA LEU A 171 20.74 1.02 4.14
C LEU A 171 21.20 0.83 5.58
N PHE A 172 21.12 1.87 6.38
CA PHE A 172 20.93 1.77 7.82
C PHE A 172 19.47 2.09 8.15
N THR A 173 18.87 1.35 9.07
CA THR A 173 17.49 1.60 9.50
C THR A 173 17.30 1.39 10.99
N TYR A 174 16.66 2.36 11.65
CA TYR A 174 16.10 2.21 12.99
C TYR A 174 14.61 2.59 12.91
N PRO A 175 13.72 1.60 12.73
CA PRO A 175 12.32 1.86 12.40
C PRO A 175 11.53 2.33 13.63
N ARG A 176 10.26 2.64 13.39
CA ARG A 176 9.23 2.63 14.42
C ARG A 176 9.15 1.23 15.06
N LEU A 177 9.00 1.19 16.38
CA LEU A 177 8.84 -0.06 17.15
C LEU A 177 7.53 -0.07 17.93
N HIS A 178 6.99 -1.25 18.26
CA HIS A 178 5.80 -1.40 19.10
C HIS A 178 5.90 -0.66 20.44
N GLY A 179 7.10 -0.54 21.02
CA GLY A 179 7.37 0.18 22.27
C GLY A 179 8.04 1.56 22.10
N ALA A 180 8.27 2.01 20.87
CA ALA A 180 8.91 3.30 20.58
C ALA A 180 8.37 3.85 19.25
N GLN A 181 7.15 4.41 19.31
CA GLN A 181 6.44 4.83 18.10
C GLN A 181 7.08 6.03 17.39
N ASP A 182 7.72 6.91 18.15
CA ASP A 182 8.47 8.05 17.61
C ASP A 182 9.90 7.66 17.22
N GLY A 183 10.24 6.36 17.19
CA GLY A 183 11.61 5.89 16.99
C GLY A 183 12.49 6.07 18.23
N LYS A 184 13.77 5.70 18.10
CA LYS A 184 14.73 5.73 19.22
C LYS A 184 15.86 6.73 19.05
N LEU A 185 16.23 7.05 17.81
CA LEU A 185 17.32 7.97 17.50
C LEU A 185 16.82 9.41 17.61
N ARG A 186 17.65 10.32 18.12
CA ARG A 186 17.34 11.74 18.26
C ARG A 186 17.57 12.47 16.95
N LEU A 187 16.59 13.28 16.55
CA LEU A 187 16.58 13.99 15.29
C LEU A 187 17.82 14.89 15.12
N LEU A 188 18.03 15.82 16.04
CA LEU A 188 19.07 16.86 15.91
C LEU A 188 20.49 16.31 16.11
N PHE A 189 20.66 15.37 17.03
CA PHE A 189 21.99 14.87 17.42
C PHE A 189 22.50 13.74 16.53
N GLU A 190 21.59 12.92 15.98
CA GLU A 190 21.95 11.66 15.32
C GLU A 190 21.47 11.64 13.87
N VAL A 191 20.16 11.80 13.63
CA VAL A 191 19.54 11.46 12.33
C VAL A 191 19.72 12.57 11.28
N GLU A 192 19.57 13.83 11.68
CA GLU A 192 19.68 14.99 10.79
C GLU A 192 21.11 15.19 10.25
N PRO A 193 22.19 15.13 11.06
CA PRO A 193 23.56 15.22 10.56
C PRO A 193 23.90 14.13 9.53
N PHE A 194 23.51 12.88 9.79
CA PHE A 194 23.72 11.80 8.83
C PHE A 194 22.89 11.97 7.56
N SER A 195 21.63 12.40 7.67
CA SER A 195 20.80 12.66 6.48
C SER A 195 21.40 13.76 5.60
N PHE A 196 22.01 14.79 6.19
CA PHE A 196 22.71 15.83 5.44
C PHE A 196 23.91 15.26 4.69
N ILE A 197 24.78 14.52 5.37
CA ILE A 197 25.96 13.90 4.75
C ILE A 197 25.56 12.95 3.62
N LEU A 198 24.56 12.09 3.85
CA LEU A 198 24.10 11.14 2.84
C LEU A 198 23.50 11.85 1.63
N GLN A 199 22.72 12.93 1.82
CA GLN A 199 22.20 13.73 0.71
C GLN A 199 23.32 14.34 -0.14
N GLN A 200 24.40 14.83 0.50
CA GLN A 200 25.57 15.38 -0.20
C GLN A 200 26.36 14.30 -0.97
N ALA A 201 26.29 13.06 -0.51
CA ALA A 201 26.80 11.89 -1.23
C ALA A 201 25.85 11.35 -2.32
N GLY A 202 24.65 11.93 -2.51
CA GLY A 202 23.65 11.46 -3.48
C GLY A 202 22.73 10.35 -2.98
N GLY A 203 22.72 10.10 -1.67
CA GLY A 203 21.74 9.26 -0.98
C GLY A 203 20.59 10.06 -0.39
N ARG A 204 19.92 9.47 0.61
CA ARG A 204 18.71 10.00 1.23
C ARG A 204 18.60 9.59 2.69
N GLY A 205 17.98 10.44 3.50
CA GLY A 205 17.48 10.10 4.83
C GLY A 205 15.98 10.37 4.94
N SER A 206 15.24 9.44 5.54
CA SER A 206 13.78 9.51 5.69
C SER A 206 13.33 8.98 7.04
N THR A 207 12.22 9.51 7.56
CA THR A 207 11.53 8.96 8.74
C THR A 207 10.62 7.77 8.39
N GLY A 208 10.60 7.38 7.10
CA GLY A 208 9.64 6.44 6.52
C GLY A 208 8.41 7.14 5.96
N GLU A 209 8.19 8.42 6.30
CA GLU A 209 7.10 9.24 5.76
C GLU A 209 7.59 10.49 5.06
N ILE A 210 8.44 11.23 5.76
CA ILE A 210 8.96 12.54 5.33
C ILE A 210 10.49 12.49 5.29
N PRO A 211 11.13 13.21 4.34
CA PRO A 211 12.57 13.39 4.35
C PRO A 211 13.02 13.97 5.70
N VAL A 212 14.11 13.45 6.27
CA VAL A 212 14.59 13.87 7.61
C VAL A 212 14.89 15.37 7.65
N LEU A 213 15.52 15.91 6.61
CA LEU A 213 15.87 17.33 6.52
C LEU A 213 14.67 18.28 6.33
N ASP A 214 13.46 17.72 6.16
CA ASP A 214 12.21 18.48 6.10
C ASP A 214 11.42 18.36 7.41
N VAL A 215 11.92 17.64 8.42
CA VAL A 215 11.30 17.52 9.74
C VAL A 215 11.57 18.79 10.53
N VAL A 216 10.51 19.52 10.89
CA VAL A 216 10.61 20.64 11.84
C VAL A 216 10.66 20.07 13.25
N ALA A 217 11.81 20.20 13.91
CA ALA A 217 11.99 19.73 15.27
C ALA A 217 11.08 20.51 16.24
N LYS A 218 10.49 19.82 17.21
CA LYS A 218 9.56 20.36 18.21
C LYS A 218 10.14 20.37 19.62
N ASP A 219 11.10 19.49 19.85
CA ASP A 219 11.81 19.31 21.11
C ASP A 219 13.29 19.04 20.82
N LEU A 220 14.17 19.47 21.72
CA LEU A 220 15.61 19.32 21.56
C LEU A 220 16.02 17.84 21.45
N HIS A 221 15.39 16.96 22.22
CA HIS A 221 15.63 15.51 22.21
C HIS A 221 14.53 14.74 21.49
N GLN A 222 13.83 15.38 20.54
CA GLN A 222 12.83 14.71 19.72
C GLN A 222 13.45 13.47 19.06
N ARG A 223 12.79 12.32 19.24
CA ARG A 223 13.16 11.08 18.55
C ARG A 223 12.41 10.95 17.23
N VAL A 224 13.04 10.28 16.27
CA VAL A 224 12.43 9.92 14.99
C VAL A 224 12.82 8.50 14.56
N PRO A 225 11.97 7.80 13.80
CA PRO A 225 12.42 6.66 12.99
C PRO A 225 13.41 7.13 11.92
N ALA A 226 14.29 6.25 11.49
CA ALA A 226 15.32 6.59 10.52
C ALA A 226 15.56 5.49 9.48
N TYR A 227 15.56 5.88 8.21
CA TYR A 227 16.00 5.10 7.06
C TYR A 227 17.05 5.93 6.31
N LEU A 228 18.31 5.51 6.39
CA LEU A 228 19.48 6.30 5.98
C LEU A 228 20.30 5.49 4.97
N GLY A 229 20.42 5.95 3.72
CA GLY A 229 21.24 5.25 2.75
C GLY A 229 21.02 5.65 1.29
N SER A 230 21.12 4.66 0.41
CA SER A 230 20.90 4.80 -1.03
C SER A 230 19.42 5.07 -1.35
N VAL A 231 19.16 5.78 -2.45
CA VAL A 231 17.82 6.26 -2.82
C VAL A 231 16.82 5.11 -2.95
N TYR A 232 17.21 4.03 -3.62
CA TYR A 232 16.35 2.86 -3.86
C TYR A 232 15.82 2.25 -2.55
N GLU A 233 16.70 1.97 -1.59
CA GLU A 233 16.34 1.33 -0.32
C GLU A 233 15.46 2.23 0.53
N VAL A 234 15.76 3.54 0.56
CA VAL A 234 14.97 4.50 1.34
C VAL A 234 13.59 4.71 0.73
N GLU A 235 13.46 4.84 -0.60
CA GLU A 235 12.14 4.95 -1.26
C GLU A 235 11.32 3.66 -1.14
N LYS A 236 11.99 2.50 -1.21
CA LYS A 236 11.35 1.21 -0.97
C LYS A 236 10.83 1.11 0.47
N ALA A 237 11.62 1.55 1.45
CA ALA A 237 11.19 1.63 2.84
C ALA A 237 10.00 2.57 3.01
N GLU A 238 10.05 3.78 2.46
CA GLU A 238 8.93 4.74 2.52
C GLU A 238 7.65 4.15 1.94
N THR A 239 7.75 3.46 0.81
CA THR A 239 6.60 2.84 0.14
C THR A 239 5.97 1.77 1.04
N MET A 240 6.78 0.89 1.62
CA MET A 240 6.29 -0.20 2.47
C MET A 240 5.78 0.31 3.83
N VAL A 241 6.46 1.29 4.42
CA VAL A 241 6.02 1.93 5.68
C VAL A 241 4.72 2.70 5.48
N LYS A 242 4.56 3.44 4.38
CA LYS A 242 3.30 4.11 4.04
C LYS A 242 2.17 3.11 3.81
N GLN A 243 2.44 1.99 3.12
CA GLN A 243 1.48 0.91 2.97
C GLN A 243 1.06 0.31 4.32
N GLY A 244 2.00 0.11 5.25
CA GLY A 244 1.72 -0.35 6.62
C GLY A 244 0.98 0.68 7.49
N ARG A 245 1.27 1.98 7.35
CA ARG A 245 0.61 3.04 8.14
C ARG A 245 -0.77 3.44 7.62
N VAL A 246 -1.06 3.28 6.33
CA VAL A 246 -2.45 3.36 5.85
C VAL A 246 -3.31 2.27 6.52
N VAL A 247 -2.69 1.15 6.91
CA VAL A 247 -3.33 0.10 7.72
C VAL A 247 -3.42 0.49 9.21
N GLU A 248 -2.47 1.26 9.76
CA GLU A 248 -2.40 1.65 11.20
C GLU A 248 -3.17 2.95 11.57
N GLN A 249 -3.17 3.99 10.72
CA GLN A 249 -3.89 5.26 10.94
C GLN A 249 -5.40 5.19 10.66
N GLY A 250 -5.86 4.13 10.00
CA GLY A 250 -7.23 3.66 10.11
C GLY A 250 -7.39 2.86 11.40
N THR A 251 -7.18 3.46 12.57
CA THR A 251 -7.24 2.71 13.83
C THR A 251 -8.68 2.32 14.13
N MET A 252 -8.98 1.07 13.77
CA MET A 252 -9.66 0.14 14.66
C MET A 252 -9.34 0.55 16.12
N LYS A 253 -10.36 1.01 16.84
CA LYS A 253 -10.39 0.73 18.28
C LYS A 253 -10.06 -0.74 18.45
N GLU A 254 -9.30 -1.10 19.47
CA GLU A 254 -9.22 -2.48 19.95
C GLU A 254 -10.65 -3.01 20.18
N MET A 255 -11.22 -3.55 19.12
CA MET A 255 -12.12 -4.68 19.17
C MET A 255 -11.20 -5.89 19.26
N PRO A 256 -11.57 -6.93 20.03
CA PRO A 256 -10.72 -8.08 20.27
C PRO A 256 -10.10 -8.53 18.96
N VAL A 257 -8.80 -8.82 18.97
CA VAL A 257 -8.12 -9.54 17.88
C VAL A 257 -9.04 -10.66 17.45
N ASN A 258 -9.79 -10.45 16.38
CA ASN A 258 -10.45 -11.54 15.72
C ASN A 258 -9.30 -12.18 14.95
N LYS A 259 -8.83 -13.32 15.46
CA LYS A 259 -7.82 -14.23 14.90
C LYS A 259 -8.14 -14.68 13.46
N GLN A 260 -8.46 -13.77 12.54
CA GLN A 260 -9.12 -14.09 11.27
C GLN A 260 -8.58 -13.35 10.04
N VAL A 261 -7.35 -12.81 10.06
CA VAL A 261 -6.51 -12.97 8.86
C VAL A 261 -5.82 -14.33 9.00
N ASN A 262 -6.64 -15.37 8.99
CA ASN A 262 -6.16 -16.73 8.79
C ASN A 262 -5.46 -16.75 7.43
N GLU A 263 -4.35 -17.47 7.36
CA GLU A 263 -3.67 -17.91 6.14
C GLU A 263 -4.57 -17.83 4.91
N VAL A 264 -4.23 -16.99 3.93
CA VAL A 264 -4.91 -16.99 2.63
C VAL A 264 -4.88 -18.44 2.12
N HIS A 265 -6.05 -19.05 2.05
CA HIS A 265 -6.15 -20.46 1.67
C HIS A 265 -5.93 -20.57 0.17
N ILE A 266 -4.75 -21.04 -0.22
CA ILE A 266 -4.43 -21.32 -1.61
C ILE A 266 -5.15 -22.61 -2.03
N PRO A 267 -6.03 -22.58 -3.05
CA PRO A 267 -6.70 -23.77 -3.57
C PRO A 267 -5.69 -24.83 -4.04
N ALA A 268 -6.05 -26.11 -3.88
CA ALA A 268 -5.15 -27.23 -4.19
C ALA A 268 -4.84 -27.36 -5.70
N ASP A 269 -5.69 -26.77 -6.55
CA ASP A 269 -5.50 -26.66 -7.99
C ASP A 269 -4.66 -25.43 -8.40
N VAL A 270 -4.08 -24.69 -7.44
CA VAL A 270 -2.98 -23.77 -7.72
C VAL A 270 -1.66 -24.54 -7.56
N PRO A 271 -0.84 -24.68 -8.61
CA PRO A 271 0.45 -25.37 -8.53
C PRO A 271 1.40 -24.69 -7.52
N PRO A 272 2.21 -25.45 -6.76
CA PRO A 272 3.13 -24.89 -5.76
C PRO A 272 4.02 -23.76 -6.28
N GLN A 273 4.52 -23.88 -7.52
CA GLN A 273 5.36 -22.85 -8.15
C GLN A 273 4.62 -21.52 -8.44
N LEU A 274 3.29 -21.51 -8.38
CA LEU A 274 2.45 -20.33 -8.60
C LEU A 274 1.77 -19.83 -7.32
N HIS A 275 2.04 -20.44 -6.16
CA HIS A 275 1.46 -20.01 -4.87
C HIS A 275 1.76 -18.55 -4.56
N GLN A 276 2.97 -18.08 -4.83
CA GLN A 276 3.35 -16.69 -4.59
C GLN A 276 2.66 -15.71 -5.54
N GLU A 277 2.50 -16.08 -6.82
CA GLU A 277 1.78 -15.26 -7.80
C GLU A 277 0.28 -15.20 -7.47
N TYR A 278 -0.34 -16.33 -7.12
CA TYR A 278 -1.72 -16.38 -6.65
C TYR A 278 -1.92 -15.53 -5.39
N LEU A 279 -1.06 -15.70 -4.39
CA LEU A 279 -1.12 -14.92 -3.16
C LEU A 279 -0.99 -13.42 -3.43
N LYS A 280 -0.01 -13.02 -4.25
CA LYS A 280 0.17 -11.63 -4.69
C LYS A 280 -1.09 -11.09 -5.36
N ASN A 281 -1.67 -11.84 -6.30
CA ASN A 281 -2.88 -11.43 -7.01
C ASN A 281 -4.08 -11.32 -6.05
N TYR A 282 -4.20 -12.24 -5.09
CA TYR A 282 -5.24 -12.24 -4.07
C TYR A 282 -5.14 -11.02 -3.16
N LEU A 283 -3.94 -10.75 -2.65
CA LEU A 283 -3.66 -9.62 -1.77
C LEU A 283 -3.82 -8.29 -2.50
N THR A 284 -3.44 -8.23 -3.80
CA THR A 284 -3.68 -7.07 -4.67
C THR A 284 -5.17 -6.80 -4.82
N MET A 285 -5.96 -7.82 -5.19
CA MET A 285 -7.40 -7.68 -5.38
C MET A 285 -8.17 -7.32 -4.12
N THR A 286 -7.66 -7.76 -2.96
CA THR A 286 -8.37 -7.59 -1.68
C THR A 286 -7.78 -6.52 -0.79
N HIS A 287 -6.72 -5.81 -1.22
CA HIS A 287 -5.96 -4.87 -0.39
C HIS A 287 -5.52 -5.48 0.95
N ASN A 288 -5.16 -6.77 0.96
CA ASN A 288 -4.84 -7.58 2.15
C ASN A 288 -6.00 -7.74 3.16
N THR A 289 -7.21 -7.33 2.81
CA THR A 289 -8.36 -7.34 3.74
C THR A 289 -9.19 -8.63 3.66
N GLY A 290 -8.93 -9.46 2.65
CA GLY A 290 -9.78 -10.59 2.29
C GLY A 290 -11.17 -10.19 1.77
N ARG A 291 -11.45 -8.90 1.55
CA ARG A 291 -12.67 -8.37 0.95
C ARG A 291 -12.37 -7.73 -0.40
N LEU A 292 -13.28 -7.88 -1.35
CA LEU A 292 -13.11 -7.43 -2.72
C LEU A 292 -14.01 -6.22 -3.03
N MET A 293 -13.40 -5.09 -3.40
CA MET A 293 -14.10 -4.00 -4.07
C MET A 293 -13.85 -4.10 -5.57
N LEU A 294 -14.84 -4.60 -6.30
CA LEU A 294 -14.77 -4.74 -7.76
C LEU A 294 -15.47 -3.57 -8.44
N PHE A 295 -14.78 -2.91 -9.35
CA PHE A 295 -15.34 -1.92 -10.27
C PHE A 295 -15.67 -2.61 -11.61
N ALA A 296 -16.95 -2.64 -11.98
CA ALA A 296 -17.43 -3.32 -13.18
C ALA A 296 -17.55 -2.35 -14.36
N GLY A 297 -16.80 -2.60 -15.43
CA GLY A 297 -16.84 -1.88 -16.71
C GLY A 297 -17.23 -2.74 -17.90
N ASP A 298 -17.80 -3.92 -17.66
CA ASP A 298 -18.18 -4.90 -18.70
C ASP A 298 -19.53 -4.59 -19.36
N GLN A 299 -20.25 -3.58 -18.88
CA GLN A 299 -21.65 -3.33 -19.26
C GLN A 299 -21.82 -2.82 -20.69
N LYS A 300 -20.74 -2.42 -21.40
CA LYS A 300 -20.80 -1.97 -22.81
C LYS A 300 -21.26 -3.07 -23.77
N ILE A 301 -21.05 -4.35 -23.45
CA ILE A 301 -21.67 -5.46 -24.19
C ILE A 301 -23.02 -5.81 -23.57
N GLU A 302 -23.09 -5.94 -22.24
CA GLU A 302 -24.30 -6.41 -21.55
C GLU A 302 -25.52 -5.53 -21.85
N HIS A 303 -25.36 -4.21 -21.74
CA HIS A 303 -26.45 -3.24 -21.83
C HIS A 303 -26.32 -2.32 -23.06
N LEU A 304 -25.43 -2.64 -24.00
CA LEU A 304 -25.09 -1.77 -25.12
C LEU A 304 -24.76 -0.34 -24.62
N ASN A 305 -25.39 0.69 -25.17
CA ASN A 305 -25.10 2.08 -24.81
C ASN A 305 -26.03 2.65 -23.72
N ASP A 306 -27.00 1.86 -23.23
CA ASP A 306 -28.05 2.33 -22.31
C ASP A 306 -27.47 2.78 -20.96
N ASP A 307 -26.36 2.17 -20.55
CA ASP A 307 -25.66 2.51 -19.31
C ASP A 307 -24.66 3.66 -19.46
N PHE A 308 -24.44 4.21 -20.66
CA PHE A 308 -23.33 5.15 -20.94
C PHE A 308 -23.76 6.45 -21.62
N TYR A 309 -24.98 6.50 -22.17
CA TYR A 309 -25.50 7.70 -22.81
C TYR A 309 -27.02 7.76 -22.70
N GLY A 310 -27.57 8.96 -22.54
CA GLY A 310 -29.01 9.19 -22.44
C GLY A 310 -29.42 9.61 -21.04
N LYS A 311 -30.55 9.07 -20.55
CA LYS A 311 -31.11 9.41 -19.24
C LYS A 311 -31.37 8.16 -18.42
N ILE A 312 -31.14 8.27 -17.11
CA ILE A 312 -31.43 7.22 -16.13
C ILE A 312 -32.46 7.73 -15.13
N LYS A 313 -33.25 6.80 -14.57
CA LYS A 313 -34.14 7.10 -13.45
C LYS A 313 -33.37 6.98 -12.13
N VAL A 314 -33.37 8.06 -11.35
CA VAL A 314 -32.89 8.08 -9.96
C VAL A 314 -34.08 8.45 -9.08
N GLY A 315 -34.64 7.47 -8.39
CA GLY A 315 -35.97 7.60 -7.77
C GLY A 315 -37.03 7.89 -8.84
N ASP A 316 -37.80 8.96 -8.65
CA ASP A 316 -38.86 9.39 -9.57
C ASP A 316 -38.38 10.40 -10.64
N THR A 317 -37.09 10.75 -10.65
CA THR A 317 -36.53 11.78 -11.55
C THR A 317 -35.68 11.15 -12.65
N GLU A 318 -35.80 11.67 -13.88
CA GLU A 318 -34.87 11.36 -14.97
C GLU A 318 -33.70 12.35 -14.96
N VAL A 319 -32.48 11.82 -14.81
CA VAL A 319 -31.24 12.59 -14.88
C VAL A 319 -30.38 12.12 -16.05
N PRO A 320 -29.72 13.05 -16.77
CA PRO A 320 -28.84 12.68 -17.87
C PRO A 320 -27.60 11.95 -17.34
N ILE A 321 -27.14 10.94 -18.08
CA ILE A 321 -25.81 10.35 -17.86
C ILE A 321 -24.77 11.40 -18.28
N PRO A 322 -23.75 11.69 -17.46
CA PRO A 322 -22.68 12.62 -17.82
C PRO A 322 -22.00 12.24 -19.13
N LEU A 323 -21.68 13.24 -19.97
CA LEU A 323 -21.04 13.00 -21.27
C LEU A 323 -19.67 12.33 -21.13
N ASP A 324 -18.99 12.49 -19.99
CA ASP A 324 -17.76 11.78 -19.66
C ASP A 324 -17.92 10.26 -19.88
N ASP A 325 -19.03 9.67 -19.43
CA ASP A 325 -19.27 8.21 -19.45
C ASP A 325 -19.53 7.65 -20.87
N ALA A 326 -19.85 8.55 -21.82
CA ALA A 326 -19.97 8.18 -23.22
C ALA A 326 -18.61 7.78 -23.83
N ASP A 327 -17.51 8.33 -23.32
CA ASP A 327 -16.15 7.95 -23.69
C ASP A 327 -15.68 6.74 -22.85
N PRO A 328 -15.33 5.59 -23.47
CA PRO A 328 -14.83 4.44 -22.73
C PRO A 328 -13.59 4.71 -21.87
N GLU A 329 -12.77 5.73 -22.18
CA GLU A 329 -11.60 6.09 -21.38
C GLU A 329 -11.99 6.54 -19.96
N HIS A 330 -13.21 7.07 -19.77
CA HIS A 330 -13.72 7.46 -18.45
C HIS A 330 -13.61 6.33 -17.42
N LEU A 331 -13.91 5.10 -17.81
CA LEU A 331 -13.80 3.93 -16.95
C LEU A 331 -12.35 3.71 -16.46
N PHE A 332 -11.37 3.89 -17.34
CA PHE A 332 -9.95 3.70 -16.99
C PHE A 332 -9.41 4.85 -16.12
N LYS A 333 -9.87 6.08 -16.35
CA LYS A 333 -9.56 7.23 -15.48
C LYS A 333 -10.07 7.02 -14.07
N VAL A 334 -11.30 6.52 -13.93
CA VAL A 334 -11.85 6.15 -12.61
C VAL A 334 -11.04 5.02 -12.00
N ALA A 335 -10.80 3.93 -12.73
CA ALA A 335 -10.11 2.74 -12.22
C ALA A 335 -8.67 3.02 -11.77
N SER A 336 -7.97 3.94 -12.44
CA SER A 336 -6.58 4.32 -12.10
C SER A 336 -6.46 5.31 -10.96
N SER A 337 -7.51 6.09 -10.69
CA SER A 337 -7.48 7.17 -9.70
C SER A 337 -8.21 6.83 -8.41
N ALA A 338 -9.11 5.85 -8.44
CA ALA A 338 -9.82 5.36 -7.27
C ALA A 338 -9.09 4.17 -6.64
N ARG A 339 -9.24 4.02 -5.33
CA ARG A 339 -8.80 2.83 -4.61
C ARG A 339 -9.78 1.70 -4.88
N ILE A 340 -9.59 0.92 -5.94
CA ILE A 340 -10.38 -0.28 -6.25
C ILE A 340 -9.56 -1.54 -6.01
N GLY A 341 -10.22 -2.68 -5.78
CA GLY A 341 -9.58 -3.98 -5.73
C GLY A 341 -9.26 -4.51 -7.13
N VAL A 342 -10.24 -4.45 -8.03
CA VAL A 342 -10.05 -4.86 -9.43
C VAL A 342 -11.00 -4.12 -10.37
N PHE A 343 -10.56 -3.85 -11.59
CA PHE A 343 -11.37 -3.36 -12.69
C PHE A 343 -11.73 -4.49 -13.65
N ALA A 344 -13.01 -4.86 -13.69
CA ALA A 344 -13.52 -5.93 -14.55
C ALA A 344 -13.98 -5.37 -15.90
N ALA A 345 -13.34 -5.80 -17.00
CA ALA A 345 -13.70 -5.38 -18.35
C ALA A 345 -13.35 -6.47 -19.39
N GLN A 346 -13.92 -6.38 -20.59
CA GLN A 346 -13.58 -7.30 -21.68
C GLN A 346 -12.16 -7.08 -22.20
N LEU A 347 -11.52 -8.16 -22.67
CA LEU A 347 -10.16 -8.14 -23.22
C LEU A 347 -9.96 -7.04 -24.28
N GLY A 348 -10.90 -6.90 -25.21
CA GLY A 348 -10.78 -5.92 -26.30
C GLY A 348 -10.77 -4.46 -25.81
N LEU A 349 -11.46 -4.16 -24.71
CA LEU A 349 -11.44 -2.83 -24.12
C LEU A 349 -10.13 -2.59 -23.35
N ILE A 350 -9.70 -3.58 -22.56
CA ILE A 350 -8.41 -3.55 -21.84
C ILE A 350 -7.24 -3.42 -22.82
N ALA A 351 -7.28 -4.11 -23.96
CA ALA A 351 -6.22 -4.05 -24.97
C ALA A 351 -6.04 -2.65 -25.59
N LYS A 352 -7.10 -1.85 -25.67
CA LYS A 352 -7.06 -0.51 -26.27
C LYS A 352 -6.52 0.55 -25.33
N TYR A 353 -6.91 0.51 -24.06
CA TYR A 353 -6.59 1.57 -23.09
C TYR A 353 -5.61 1.12 -22.01
N GLY A 354 -5.52 -0.17 -21.71
CA GLY A 354 -4.67 -0.72 -20.67
C GLY A 354 -3.20 -0.26 -20.72
N PRO A 355 -2.55 -0.14 -21.89
CA PRO A 355 -1.18 0.37 -21.99
C PRO A 355 -0.93 1.74 -21.34
N ASP A 356 -1.96 2.60 -21.27
CA ASP A 356 -1.90 3.93 -20.64
C ASP A 356 -2.19 3.86 -19.12
N TYR A 357 -2.73 2.73 -18.64
CA TYR A 357 -3.19 2.52 -17.27
C TYR A 357 -2.64 1.21 -16.68
N LYS A 358 -1.31 1.01 -16.78
CA LYS A 358 -0.63 -0.28 -16.47
C LYS A 358 -0.76 -0.75 -15.03
N ASN A 359 -0.92 0.18 -14.09
CA ASN A 359 -0.96 -0.12 -12.66
C ASN A 359 -2.33 -0.60 -12.18
N VAL A 360 -3.39 -0.41 -12.99
CA VAL A 360 -4.74 -0.86 -12.64
C VAL A 360 -4.76 -2.38 -12.54
N PRO A 361 -5.24 -2.97 -11.43
CA PRO A 361 -5.48 -4.40 -11.34
C PRO A 361 -6.68 -4.77 -12.22
N TYR A 362 -6.44 -5.55 -13.27
CA TYR A 362 -7.46 -5.95 -14.23
C TYR A 362 -7.98 -7.36 -13.94
N LEU A 363 -9.30 -7.48 -14.10
CA LEU A 363 -9.99 -8.75 -14.23
C LEU A 363 -10.55 -8.85 -15.65
N VAL A 364 -10.12 -9.84 -16.41
CA VAL A 364 -10.60 -10.01 -17.79
C VAL A 364 -11.91 -10.78 -17.79
N LYS A 365 -12.99 -10.12 -18.20
CA LYS A 365 -14.31 -10.73 -18.35
C LYS A 365 -14.34 -11.59 -19.61
N LEU A 366 -14.35 -12.91 -19.44
CA LEU A 366 -14.20 -13.91 -20.51
C LEU A 366 -15.44 -14.01 -21.41
N ASN A 367 -16.64 -13.88 -20.84
CA ASN A 367 -17.90 -13.97 -21.57
C ASN A 367 -18.75 -12.70 -21.41
N SER A 368 -19.57 -12.41 -22.41
CA SER A 368 -20.59 -11.36 -22.33
C SER A 368 -21.75 -11.68 -23.28
N LYS A 369 -22.92 -11.05 -23.08
CA LYS A 369 -24.03 -11.13 -24.04
C LYS A 369 -24.89 -9.87 -23.99
N SER A 370 -25.34 -9.37 -25.13
CA SER A 370 -26.24 -8.22 -25.13
C SER A 370 -27.58 -8.55 -24.46
N HIS A 371 -28.28 -7.52 -24.01
CA HIS A 371 -29.60 -7.63 -23.40
C HIS A 371 -30.75 -7.61 -24.44
N LEU A 372 -30.46 -7.66 -25.75
CA LEU A 372 -31.47 -7.57 -26.81
C LEU A 372 -32.39 -8.79 -26.85
N VAL A 373 -31.82 -10.00 -26.84
CA VAL A 373 -32.58 -11.25 -26.75
C VAL A 373 -33.08 -11.41 -25.32
N LYS A 374 -34.39 -11.21 -25.13
CA LYS A 374 -35.04 -11.34 -23.82
C LYS A 374 -35.33 -12.81 -23.50
N THR A 375 -35.41 -13.13 -22.21
CA THR A 375 -35.74 -14.47 -21.70
C THR A 375 -37.05 -15.03 -22.29
N THR A 376 -38.03 -14.15 -22.57
CA THR A 376 -39.29 -14.54 -23.22
C THR A 376 -39.11 -15.11 -24.63
N GLN A 377 -38.08 -14.66 -25.35
CA GLN A 377 -37.72 -15.19 -26.67
C GLN A 377 -36.85 -16.44 -26.55
N LYS A 378 -35.76 -16.37 -25.77
CA LYS A 378 -34.81 -17.47 -25.58
C LYS A 378 -34.12 -17.31 -24.22
N ASP A 379 -33.86 -18.43 -23.55
CA ASP A 379 -33.08 -18.44 -22.32
C ASP A 379 -31.68 -17.83 -22.50
N PRO A 380 -31.14 -17.15 -21.48
CA PRO A 380 -29.90 -16.42 -21.61
C PRO A 380 -28.71 -17.38 -21.76
N GLN A 381 -27.83 -17.06 -22.68
CA GLN A 381 -26.59 -17.80 -22.93
C GLN A 381 -25.46 -16.77 -23.12
N SER A 382 -24.36 -16.96 -22.39
CA SER A 382 -23.14 -16.17 -22.57
C SER A 382 -21.96 -17.12 -22.63
N GLN A 383 -21.41 -17.30 -23.83
CA GLN A 383 -20.24 -18.14 -24.07
C GLN A 383 -18.96 -17.30 -24.01
N ALA A 384 -17.85 -17.95 -23.67
CA ALA A 384 -16.53 -17.34 -23.68
C ALA A 384 -16.18 -16.75 -25.06
N MET A 385 -15.78 -15.48 -25.07
CA MET A 385 -15.25 -14.81 -26.27
C MET A 385 -13.75 -15.06 -26.46
N THR A 386 -13.08 -15.55 -25.42
CA THR A 386 -11.64 -15.84 -25.37
C THR A 386 -11.34 -16.91 -24.32
N THR A 387 -10.18 -17.55 -24.39
CA THR A 387 -9.71 -18.55 -23.44
C THR A 387 -8.79 -17.94 -22.38
N VAL A 388 -8.58 -18.64 -21.24
CA VAL A 388 -7.61 -18.21 -20.23
C VAL A 388 -6.18 -18.26 -20.78
N GLU A 389 -5.86 -19.24 -21.63
CA GLU A 389 -4.56 -19.30 -22.33
C GLU A 389 -4.27 -18.00 -23.10
N HIS A 390 -5.24 -17.47 -23.84
CA HIS A 390 -5.09 -16.18 -24.52
C HIS A 390 -4.88 -15.04 -23.51
N ILE A 391 -5.55 -15.05 -22.35
CA ILE A 391 -5.36 -14.04 -21.31
C ILE A 391 -3.95 -14.10 -20.74
N VAL A 392 -3.43 -15.29 -20.45
CA VAL A 392 -2.08 -15.49 -19.92
C VAL A 392 -1.03 -15.00 -20.92
N LYS A 393 -1.20 -15.34 -22.20
CA LYS A 393 -0.33 -14.83 -23.27
C LYS A 393 -0.41 -13.30 -23.37
N PHE A 394 -1.60 -12.73 -23.37
CA PHE A 394 -1.80 -11.29 -23.42
C PHE A 394 -1.20 -10.57 -22.20
N LYS A 395 -1.37 -11.10 -20.98
CA LYS A 395 -0.74 -10.59 -19.75
C LYS A 395 0.78 -10.52 -19.91
N LYS A 396 1.38 -11.62 -20.40
CA LYS A 396 2.83 -11.72 -20.60
C LYS A 396 3.34 -10.72 -21.64
N ASP A 397 2.67 -10.63 -22.78
CA ASP A 397 3.13 -9.82 -23.92
C ASP A 397 2.90 -8.31 -23.67
N SER A 398 1.80 -7.94 -23.00
CA SER A 398 1.46 -6.55 -22.72
C SER A 398 2.11 -5.98 -21.46
N GLY A 399 2.49 -6.84 -20.50
CA GLY A 399 2.97 -6.43 -19.18
C GLY A 399 1.91 -5.78 -18.29
N LEU A 400 0.63 -5.90 -18.63
CA LEU A 400 -0.47 -5.34 -17.84
C LEU A 400 -0.69 -6.13 -16.55
N ASN A 401 -1.14 -5.43 -15.50
CA ASN A 401 -1.45 -6.00 -14.20
C ASN A 401 -2.78 -6.80 -14.21
N ILE A 402 -2.80 -7.94 -14.90
CA ILE A 402 -3.97 -8.84 -14.94
C ILE A 402 -3.86 -9.85 -13.79
N VAL A 403 -4.81 -9.78 -12.87
CA VAL A 403 -4.80 -10.53 -11.60
C VAL A 403 -5.89 -11.61 -11.54
N ALA A 404 -6.92 -11.51 -12.39
CA ALA A 404 -8.05 -12.43 -12.39
C ALA A 404 -8.74 -12.57 -13.75
N VAL A 405 -9.57 -13.60 -13.86
CA VAL A 405 -10.57 -13.77 -14.90
C VAL A 405 -11.98 -13.74 -14.31
N GLY A 406 -12.95 -13.34 -15.14
CA GLY A 406 -14.35 -13.27 -14.77
C GLY A 406 -15.25 -14.03 -15.72
N TYR A 407 -16.27 -14.69 -15.20
CA TYR A 407 -17.24 -15.43 -16.01
C TYR A 407 -18.66 -15.26 -15.46
N THR A 408 -19.67 -15.21 -16.32
CA THR A 408 -21.09 -15.17 -15.91
C THR A 408 -21.75 -16.51 -16.21
N VAL A 409 -22.42 -17.08 -15.21
CA VAL A 409 -23.26 -18.27 -15.37
C VAL A 409 -24.71 -17.88 -15.08
N TYR A 410 -25.60 -18.16 -16.03
CA TYR A 410 -27.04 -18.04 -15.81
C TYR A 410 -27.62 -19.37 -15.34
N THR A 411 -27.74 -19.55 -14.02
CA THR A 411 -28.30 -20.76 -13.42
C THR A 411 -29.79 -20.89 -13.72
N GLY A 412 -30.24 -22.10 -14.06
CA GLY A 412 -31.63 -22.34 -14.47
C GLY A 412 -31.97 -21.88 -15.89
N SER A 413 -30.98 -21.48 -16.69
CA SER A 413 -31.10 -21.36 -18.14
C SER A 413 -31.06 -22.74 -18.80
N GLU A 414 -31.79 -22.95 -19.89
CA GLU A 414 -31.66 -24.15 -20.74
C GLU A 414 -30.21 -24.40 -21.24
N PHE A 415 -29.35 -23.37 -21.22
CA PHE A 415 -27.93 -23.44 -21.62
C PHE A 415 -26.95 -23.53 -20.44
N GLU A 416 -27.43 -23.75 -19.21
CA GLU A 416 -26.57 -23.69 -18.02
C GLU A 416 -25.40 -24.69 -18.05
N SER A 417 -25.60 -25.87 -18.62
CA SER A 417 -24.58 -26.92 -18.68
C SER A 417 -23.32 -26.50 -19.45
N GLU A 418 -23.48 -25.72 -20.53
CA GLU A 418 -22.37 -25.16 -21.29
C GLU A 418 -21.61 -24.12 -20.47
N MET A 419 -22.34 -23.20 -19.84
CA MET A 419 -21.75 -22.12 -19.03
C MET A 419 -21.05 -22.67 -17.78
N ILE A 420 -21.61 -23.70 -17.15
CA ILE A 420 -21.01 -24.41 -16.02
C ILE A 420 -19.69 -25.07 -16.45
N LYS A 421 -19.68 -25.74 -17.61
CA LYS A 421 -18.47 -26.36 -18.16
C LYS A 421 -17.38 -25.32 -18.43
N GLU A 422 -17.73 -24.23 -19.11
CA GLU A 422 -16.77 -23.16 -19.43
C GLU A 422 -16.25 -22.46 -18.18
N ALA A 423 -17.10 -22.21 -17.18
CA ALA A 423 -16.69 -21.65 -15.90
C ALA A 423 -15.73 -22.56 -15.13
N ALA A 424 -16.02 -23.86 -15.04
CA ALA A 424 -15.14 -24.83 -14.38
C ALA A 424 -13.77 -24.96 -15.07
N GLN A 425 -13.74 -24.87 -16.40
CA GLN A 425 -12.47 -24.82 -17.15
C GLN A 425 -11.72 -23.51 -16.88
N ALA A 426 -12.42 -22.39 -16.87
CA ALA A 426 -11.83 -21.08 -16.64
C ALA A 426 -11.19 -20.92 -15.25
N SER A 427 -11.83 -21.40 -14.17
CA SER A 427 -11.24 -21.36 -12.82
C SER A 427 -9.99 -22.23 -12.73
N PHE A 428 -10.08 -23.48 -13.20
CA PHE A 428 -8.95 -24.39 -13.18
C PHE A 428 -7.76 -23.82 -13.96
N GLU A 429 -7.97 -23.37 -15.20
CA GLU A 429 -6.90 -22.78 -16.02
C GLU A 429 -6.34 -21.49 -15.40
N ALA A 430 -7.17 -20.67 -14.74
CA ALA A 430 -6.72 -19.47 -14.04
C ALA A 430 -5.80 -19.82 -12.87
N HIS A 431 -6.21 -20.78 -12.02
CA HIS A 431 -5.41 -21.27 -10.89
C HIS A 431 -4.09 -21.91 -11.34
N GLN A 432 -4.10 -22.65 -12.46
CA GLN A 432 -2.89 -23.19 -13.10
C GLN A 432 -1.92 -22.10 -13.60
N ASN A 433 -2.33 -20.82 -13.58
CA ASN A 433 -1.52 -19.67 -13.95
C ASN A 433 -1.43 -18.60 -12.84
N GLY A 434 -1.82 -18.94 -11.60
CA GLY A 434 -1.77 -18.04 -10.45
C GLY A 434 -2.73 -16.85 -10.53
N LEU A 435 -3.73 -16.90 -11.42
CA LEU A 435 -4.81 -15.91 -11.52
C LEU A 435 -5.99 -16.33 -10.66
N LEU A 436 -6.78 -15.36 -10.21
CA LEU A 436 -8.04 -15.62 -9.50
C LEU A 436 -9.23 -15.78 -10.47
N ALA A 437 -10.30 -16.42 -9.98
CA ALA A 437 -11.57 -16.58 -10.67
C ALA A 437 -12.72 -15.88 -9.92
N VAL A 438 -13.42 -14.95 -10.59
CA VAL A 438 -14.63 -14.31 -10.05
C VAL A 438 -15.84 -14.62 -10.92
N PHE A 439 -16.85 -15.29 -10.38
CA PHE A 439 -18.01 -15.73 -11.14
C PHE A 439 -19.28 -14.96 -10.79
N TRP A 440 -19.92 -14.38 -11.79
CA TRP A 440 -21.26 -13.80 -11.69
C TRP A 440 -22.27 -14.93 -11.82
N MET A 441 -22.88 -15.32 -10.70
CA MET A 441 -23.85 -16.41 -10.61
C MET A 441 -25.25 -15.82 -10.53
N TYR A 442 -25.97 -15.82 -11.66
CA TYR A 442 -27.27 -15.19 -11.78
C TYR A 442 -28.36 -16.20 -12.14
N PRO A 443 -29.23 -16.56 -11.19
CA PRO A 443 -30.43 -17.32 -11.54
C PRO A 443 -31.24 -16.54 -12.57
N ARG A 444 -31.33 -17.06 -13.80
CA ARG A 444 -32.11 -16.47 -14.89
C ARG A 444 -32.37 -17.49 -15.98
N GLY A 445 -33.62 -17.58 -16.39
CA GLY A 445 -34.12 -18.47 -17.43
C GLY A 445 -35.62 -18.63 -17.28
N LYS A 446 -36.28 -19.29 -18.23
CA LYS A 446 -37.72 -19.58 -18.12
C LYS A 446 -38.06 -20.42 -16.89
N ALA A 447 -37.12 -21.23 -16.39
CA ALA A 447 -37.29 -22.04 -15.19
C ALA A 447 -37.12 -21.25 -13.88
N VAL A 448 -36.64 -20.00 -13.93
CA VAL A 448 -36.40 -19.16 -12.76
C VAL A 448 -37.60 -18.22 -12.56
N LEU A 449 -38.39 -18.50 -11.52
CA LEU A 449 -39.60 -17.73 -11.21
C LEU A 449 -39.30 -16.41 -10.48
N ASP A 450 -38.28 -16.39 -9.62
CA ASP A 450 -37.86 -15.21 -8.87
C ASP A 450 -36.33 -15.17 -8.80
N GLU A 451 -35.71 -14.27 -9.58
CA GLU A 451 -34.24 -14.09 -9.62
C GLU A 451 -33.65 -13.56 -8.29
N LYS A 452 -34.51 -13.15 -7.35
CA LYS A 452 -34.13 -12.56 -6.06
C LYS A 452 -34.58 -13.39 -4.86
N ASP A 453 -35.07 -14.61 -5.09
CA ASP A 453 -35.34 -15.56 -4.02
C ASP A 453 -34.06 -15.87 -3.22
N PRO A 454 -34.07 -15.77 -1.88
CA PRO A 454 -32.89 -16.01 -1.05
C PRO A 454 -32.28 -17.41 -1.21
N HIS A 455 -33.11 -18.45 -1.22
CA HIS A 455 -32.65 -19.83 -1.28
C HIS A 455 -32.04 -20.13 -2.65
N LEU A 456 -32.66 -19.64 -3.72
CA LEU A 456 -32.13 -19.76 -5.07
C LEU A 456 -30.78 -19.04 -5.24
N ILE A 457 -30.64 -17.83 -4.68
CA ILE A 457 -29.37 -17.10 -4.65
C ILE A 457 -28.31 -17.88 -3.87
N ALA A 458 -28.68 -18.51 -2.75
CA ALA A 458 -27.75 -19.31 -1.98
C ALA A 458 -27.27 -20.54 -2.75
N GLY A 459 -28.17 -21.23 -3.47
CA GLY A 459 -27.82 -22.32 -4.37
C GLY A 459 -26.85 -21.88 -5.47
N ALA A 460 -27.06 -20.70 -6.06
CA ALA A 460 -26.16 -20.14 -7.07
C ALA A 460 -24.77 -19.80 -6.49
N ALA A 461 -24.70 -19.28 -5.26
CA ALA A 461 -23.45 -19.01 -4.56
C ALA A 461 -22.67 -20.31 -4.27
N GLY A 462 -23.36 -21.34 -3.77
CA GLY A 462 -22.78 -22.66 -3.54
C GLY A 462 -22.30 -23.34 -4.83
N MET A 463 -23.04 -23.21 -5.92
CA MET A 463 -22.60 -23.70 -7.23
C MET A 463 -21.29 -23.02 -7.65
N GLY A 464 -21.16 -21.70 -7.51
CA GLY A 464 -19.91 -21.01 -7.84
C GLY A 464 -18.72 -21.50 -7.01
N ALA A 465 -18.93 -21.85 -5.73
CA ALA A 465 -17.89 -22.49 -4.91
C ALA A 465 -17.50 -23.88 -5.44
N CYS A 466 -18.46 -24.70 -5.87
CA CYS A 466 -18.19 -26.00 -6.52
C CYS A 466 -17.43 -25.87 -7.84
N LEU A 467 -17.58 -24.75 -8.55
CA LEU A 467 -16.84 -24.46 -9.78
C LEU A 467 -15.42 -23.94 -9.51
N GLY A 468 -15.01 -23.79 -8.25
CA GLY A 468 -13.67 -23.31 -7.88
C GLY A 468 -13.51 -21.79 -7.96
N ALA A 469 -14.58 -21.02 -7.82
CA ALA A 469 -14.47 -19.56 -7.77
C ALA A 469 -13.79 -19.09 -6.47
N ASP A 470 -12.88 -18.12 -6.57
CA ASP A 470 -12.37 -17.39 -5.40
C ASP A 470 -13.41 -16.44 -4.85
N PHE A 471 -14.15 -15.79 -5.75
CA PHE A 471 -15.28 -14.93 -5.42
C PHE A 471 -16.48 -15.21 -6.30
N VAL A 472 -17.68 -15.16 -5.72
CA VAL A 472 -18.94 -15.25 -6.46
C VAL A 472 -19.73 -13.97 -6.30
N LYS A 473 -20.16 -13.41 -7.43
CA LYS A 473 -21.04 -12.26 -7.51
C LYS A 473 -22.46 -12.74 -7.73
N VAL A 474 -23.33 -12.53 -6.74
CA VAL A 474 -24.77 -12.86 -6.82
C VAL A 474 -25.65 -11.62 -6.69
N ASN A 475 -26.93 -11.77 -7.03
CA ASN A 475 -27.94 -10.76 -6.74
C ASN A 475 -28.12 -10.59 -5.22
N TYR A 476 -28.47 -9.37 -4.79
CA TYR A 476 -28.88 -9.14 -3.40
C TYR A 476 -30.33 -9.62 -3.22
N PRO A 477 -30.61 -10.57 -2.30
CA PRO A 477 -31.91 -11.21 -2.20
C PRO A 477 -33.00 -10.27 -1.74
N LYS A 478 -34.24 -10.57 -2.12
CA LYS A 478 -35.45 -9.88 -1.68
C LYS A 478 -36.39 -10.91 -1.06
N PRO A 479 -36.25 -11.21 0.25
CA PRO A 479 -37.13 -12.16 0.90
C PRO A 479 -38.56 -11.62 0.94
N LYS A 480 -39.55 -12.52 0.94
CA LYS A 480 -40.97 -12.14 1.10
C LYS A 480 -41.24 -11.47 2.46
N GLU A 481 -40.49 -11.89 3.48
CA GLU A 481 -40.55 -11.36 4.85
C GLU A 481 -39.14 -11.14 5.40
N GLY A 482 -38.96 -10.12 6.24
CA GLY A 482 -37.67 -9.82 6.88
C GLY A 482 -36.73 -8.93 6.07
N LYS A 483 -35.49 -8.78 6.55
CA LYS A 483 -34.47 -7.91 5.96
C LYS A 483 -33.62 -8.67 4.95
N SER A 484 -33.35 -8.08 3.79
CA SER A 484 -32.48 -8.65 2.76
C SER A 484 -31.11 -9.06 3.27
N ALA A 485 -30.49 -8.26 4.16
CA ALA A 485 -29.16 -8.56 4.68
C ALA A 485 -29.14 -9.81 5.56
N GLU A 486 -30.23 -10.09 6.27
CA GLU A 486 -30.38 -11.32 7.07
C GLU A 486 -30.57 -12.53 6.17
N ALA A 487 -31.46 -12.42 5.18
CA ALA A 487 -31.66 -13.47 4.18
C ALA A 487 -30.39 -13.78 3.39
N PHE A 488 -29.52 -12.78 3.18
CA PHE A 488 -28.29 -12.94 2.43
C PHE A 488 -27.23 -13.81 3.13
N LYS A 489 -27.34 -14.04 4.43
CA LYS A 489 -26.46 -14.96 5.19
C LYS A 489 -26.48 -16.37 4.63
N GLU A 490 -27.62 -16.82 4.11
CA GLU A 490 -27.76 -18.15 3.53
C GLU A 490 -26.80 -18.36 2.34
N ALA A 491 -26.62 -17.34 1.49
CA ALA A 491 -25.68 -17.40 0.38
C ALA A 491 -24.22 -17.45 0.83
N ILE A 492 -23.88 -16.71 1.89
CA ILE A 492 -22.54 -16.76 2.50
C ILE A 492 -22.24 -18.16 3.04
N LEU A 493 -23.23 -18.76 3.72
CA LEU A 493 -23.10 -20.11 4.26
C LEU A 493 -22.96 -21.16 3.14
N ALA A 494 -23.76 -21.03 2.07
CA ALA A 494 -23.74 -21.97 0.94
C ALA A 494 -22.41 -21.95 0.17
N ALA A 495 -21.79 -20.78 -0.01
CA ALA A 495 -20.45 -20.68 -0.61
C ALA A 495 -19.31 -21.09 0.34
N GLY A 496 -19.59 -21.17 1.64
CA GLY A 496 -18.62 -21.49 2.68
C GLY A 496 -17.61 -20.36 2.95
N LYS A 497 -16.54 -20.68 3.69
CA LYS A 497 -15.52 -19.69 4.09
C LYS A 497 -14.44 -19.44 3.04
N ARG A 498 -14.32 -20.33 2.05
CA ARG A 498 -13.21 -20.33 1.07
C ARG A 498 -13.54 -19.56 -0.21
N THR A 499 -14.80 -19.45 -0.57
CA THR A 499 -15.27 -18.61 -1.68
C THR A 499 -15.93 -17.35 -1.14
N GLY A 500 -15.42 -16.19 -1.52
CA GLY A 500 -15.97 -14.90 -1.11
C GLY A 500 -17.22 -14.52 -1.88
N VAL A 501 -18.37 -14.44 -1.22
CA VAL A 501 -19.56 -13.90 -1.86
C VAL A 501 -19.48 -12.38 -1.86
N ILE A 502 -19.71 -11.77 -3.01
CA ILE A 502 -19.87 -10.32 -3.21
C ILE A 502 -21.23 -10.03 -3.86
N THR A 503 -21.75 -8.82 -3.66
CA THR A 503 -22.99 -8.40 -4.32
C THR A 503 -22.94 -6.94 -4.77
N ALA A 504 -24.02 -6.45 -5.38
CA ALA A 504 -24.15 -5.06 -5.83
C ALA A 504 -25.23 -4.40 -4.98
N GLY A 505 -25.05 -3.10 -4.71
CA GLY A 505 -26.22 -2.28 -4.39
C GLY A 505 -27.09 -2.17 -5.64
N GLY A 506 -28.36 -2.55 -5.54
CA GLY A 506 -29.25 -2.60 -6.70
C GLY A 506 -29.65 -1.21 -7.20
N GLY A 507 -29.84 -1.04 -8.52
CA GLY A 507 -30.44 0.15 -9.14
C GLY A 507 -29.76 1.51 -8.87
N SER A 508 -30.19 2.55 -9.57
CA SER A 508 -29.70 3.92 -9.35
C SER A 508 -30.37 4.50 -8.10
N LYS A 509 -29.74 4.27 -6.95
CA LYS A 509 -30.17 4.77 -5.63
C LYS A 509 -29.46 6.08 -5.30
N GLY A 510 -30.00 6.82 -4.33
CA GLY A 510 -29.26 7.90 -3.68
C GLY A 510 -27.96 7.38 -3.08
N VAL A 511 -26.90 8.19 -3.09
CA VAL A 511 -25.55 7.74 -2.68
C VAL A 511 -25.52 7.23 -1.24
N ARG A 512 -26.21 7.92 -0.32
CA ARG A 512 -26.28 7.48 1.09
C ARG A 512 -26.98 6.11 1.22
N ASP A 513 -28.09 5.90 0.52
CA ASP A 513 -28.82 4.63 0.56
C ASP A 513 -28.01 3.48 -0.06
N PHE A 514 -27.27 3.79 -1.12
CA PHE A 514 -26.35 2.84 -1.74
C PHE A 514 -25.21 2.43 -0.79
N LEU A 515 -24.61 3.41 -0.11
CA LEU A 515 -23.56 3.16 0.88
C LEU A 515 -24.12 2.42 2.10
N GLN A 516 -25.34 2.73 2.56
CA GLN A 516 -26.02 1.99 3.62
C GLN A 516 -26.29 0.54 3.22
N GLU A 517 -26.81 0.30 2.01
CA GLU A 517 -27.03 -1.08 1.53
C GLU A 517 -25.70 -1.86 1.41
N THR A 518 -24.64 -1.21 0.94
CA THR A 518 -23.30 -1.82 0.89
C THR A 518 -22.80 -2.16 2.30
N TRP A 519 -23.01 -1.25 3.27
CA TRP A 519 -22.64 -1.48 4.66
C TRP A 519 -23.44 -2.62 5.27
N ASP A 520 -24.76 -2.69 5.06
CA ASP A 520 -25.64 -3.75 5.55
C ASP A 520 -25.23 -5.11 4.99
N GLN A 521 -24.95 -5.18 3.68
CA GLN A 521 -24.47 -6.40 3.02
C GLN A 521 -23.20 -6.94 3.70
N ILE A 522 -22.24 -6.07 4.02
CA ILE A 522 -20.96 -6.52 4.61
C ILE A 522 -21.12 -6.83 6.10
N ASN A 523 -21.68 -5.88 6.88
CA ASN A 523 -21.63 -5.92 8.34
C ASN A 523 -22.74 -6.77 8.95
N ILE A 524 -23.86 -6.95 8.26
CA ILE A 524 -24.96 -7.79 8.75
C ILE A 524 -24.83 -9.21 8.17
N SER A 525 -24.65 -9.34 6.85
CA SER A 525 -24.66 -10.67 6.22
C SER A 525 -23.31 -11.39 6.26
N GLY A 526 -22.20 -10.67 6.41
CA GLY A 526 -20.84 -11.23 6.30
C GLY A 526 -20.35 -11.35 4.84
N CYS A 527 -20.98 -10.63 3.91
CA CYS A 527 -20.53 -10.54 2.52
C CYS A 527 -19.07 -10.05 2.45
N ARG A 528 -18.26 -10.66 1.59
CA ARG A 528 -16.81 -10.37 1.48
C ARG A 528 -16.51 -9.27 0.46
N GLY A 529 -17.42 -8.30 0.35
CA GLY A 529 -17.24 -7.09 -0.45
C GLY A 529 -18.34 -6.85 -1.48
N ASN A 530 -18.04 -6.08 -2.52
CA ASN A 530 -19.02 -5.59 -3.48
C ASN A 530 -18.48 -5.59 -4.92
N ALA A 531 -19.41 -5.54 -5.87
CA ALA A 531 -19.13 -5.29 -7.28
C ALA A 531 -20.07 -4.20 -7.80
N THR A 532 -19.51 -3.05 -8.17
CA THR A 532 -20.29 -1.86 -8.57
C THR A 532 -19.86 -1.39 -9.96
N GLY A 533 -20.82 -1.18 -10.86
CA GLY A 533 -20.56 -0.61 -12.19
C GLY A 533 -21.20 0.78 -12.31
N ARG A 534 -22.32 0.86 -13.02
CA ARG A 534 -23.05 2.12 -13.33
C ARG A 534 -23.23 3.13 -12.20
N ASN A 535 -23.40 2.72 -10.95
CA ASN A 535 -23.52 3.69 -9.84
C ASN A 535 -22.25 4.53 -9.66
N ILE A 536 -21.08 4.00 -10.08
CA ILE A 536 -19.81 4.73 -10.12
C ILE A 536 -19.68 5.50 -11.42
N HIS A 537 -19.73 4.84 -12.58
CA HIS A 537 -19.33 5.46 -13.85
C HIS A 537 -20.37 6.41 -14.46
N GLN A 538 -21.65 6.33 -14.08
CA GLN A 538 -22.67 7.32 -14.50
C GLN A 538 -22.58 8.63 -13.71
N LYS A 539 -21.36 9.06 -13.36
CA LYS A 539 -21.04 10.26 -12.60
C LYS A 539 -19.88 11.00 -13.27
N PRO A 540 -19.79 12.33 -13.14
CA PRO A 540 -18.61 13.06 -13.60
C PRO A 540 -17.34 12.50 -12.94
N LEU A 541 -16.21 12.53 -13.64
CA LEU A 541 -14.98 11.82 -13.23
C LEU A 541 -14.59 12.01 -11.76
N ALA A 542 -14.56 13.25 -11.28
CA ALA A 542 -14.19 13.54 -9.89
C ALA A 542 -15.17 12.93 -8.87
N GLU A 543 -16.47 12.91 -9.19
CA GLU A 543 -17.49 12.35 -8.33
C GLU A 543 -17.48 10.81 -8.38
N ALA A 544 -17.24 10.21 -9.56
CA ALA A 544 -17.06 8.78 -9.73
C ALA A 544 -15.88 8.26 -8.87
N ILE A 545 -14.75 8.96 -8.88
CA ILE A 545 -13.57 8.64 -8.04
C ILE A 545 -13.92 8.73 -6.55
N ARG A 546 -14.58 9.81 -6.11
CA ARG A 546 -14.97 9.98 -4.70
C ARG A 546 -15.95 8.88 -4.25
N LEU A 547 -16.92 8.52 -5.08
CA LEU A 547 -17.85 7.43 -4.76
C LEU A 547 -17.14 6.09 -4.69
N ALA A 548 -16.27 5.77 -5.65
CA ALA A 548 -15.48 4.54 -5.62
C ALA A 548 -14.64 4.45 -4.33
N ASN A 549 -14.00 5.55 -3.92
CA ASN A 549 -13.25 5.61 -2.66
C ASN A 549 -14.13 5.46 -1.42
N ALA A 550 -15.33 6.05 -1.41
CA ALA A 550 -16.29 5.89 -0.33
C ALA A 550 -16.79 4.44 -0.19
N ILE A 551 -17.05 3.77 -1.32
CA ILE A 551 -17.40 2.35 -1.35
C ILE A 551 -16.25 1.52 -0.80
N SER A 552 -15.02 1.79 -1.22
CA SER A 552 -13.83 1.09 -0.75
C SER A 552 -13.58 1.30 0.74
N ALA A 553 -13.91 2.45 1.30
CA ALA A 553 -13.80 2.66 2.74
C ALA A 553 -14.72 1.71 3.53
N ILE A 554 -15.95 1.48 3.06
CA ILE A 554 -16.85 0.48 3.65
C ILE A 554 -16.31 -0.93 3.38
N THR A 555 -15.98 -1.22 2.13
CA THR A 555 -15.66 -2.58 1.67
C THR A 555 -14.31 -3.10 2.10
N LEU A 556 -13.29 -2.25 2.22
CA LEU A 556 -11.92 -2.62 2.55
C LEU A 556 -11.55 -2.20 3.97
N ASP A 557 -12.17 -1.16 4.53
CA ASP A 557 -11.78 -0.65 5.85
C ASP A 557 -12.88 -0.78 6.91
N LEU A 558 -14.08 -1.29 6.54
CA LEU A 558 -15.25 -1.41 7.43
C LEU A 558 -15.70 -0.07 8.04
N LYS A 559 -15.44 1.05 7.35
CA LYS A 559 -15.91 2.36 7.81
C LYS A 559 -17.43 2.42 7.88
N SER A 560 -17.93 3.27 8.76
CA SER A 560 -19.35 3.61 8.83
C SER A 560 -19.81 4.35 7.58
N VAL A 561 -21.12 4.35 7.35
CA VAL A 561 -21.75 5.08 6.24
C VAL A 561 -21.48 6.57 6.33
N ASP A 562 -21.43 7.15 7.53
CA ASP A 562 -21.16 8.58 7.71
C ASP A 562 -19.72 8.96 7.35
N GLU A 563 -18.75 8.11 7.68
CA GLU A 563 -17.35 8.31 7.28
C GLU A 563 -17.19 8.18 5.76
N ALA A 564 -17.83 7.19 5.15
CA ALA A 564 -17.85 7.03 3.70
C ALA A 564 -18.54 8.21 3.00
N MET A 565 -19.64 8.72 3.55
CA MET A 565 -20.33 9.91 3.03
C MET A 565 -19.45 11.15 3.08
N LYS A 566 -18.66 11.37 4.15
CA LYS A 566 -17.69 12.48 4.21
C LYS A 566 -16.69 12.40 3.06
N MET A 567 -16.14 11.22 2.80
CA MET A 567 -15.20 11.01 1.67
C MET A 567 -15.86 11.27 0.31
N TYR A 568 -17.15 10.99 0.18
CA TYR A 568 -17.90 11.27 -1.05
C TYR A 568 -18.15 12.78 -1.25
N THR A 569 -18.45 13.52 -0.18
CA THR A 569 -18.80 14.95 -0.25
C THR A 569 -17.60 15.88 -0.39
N GLY A 570 -16.40 15.43 -0.01
CA GLY A 570 -15.17 16.25 0.00
C GLY A 570 -14.81 16.64 1.41
#